data_AF-A0A1Z7ZUP9-F1
#
_entry.id   AF-A0A1Z7ZUP9-F1
#
_cell.length_a   1.000
_cell.length_b   1.000
_cell.length_c   1.000
_cell.angle_alpha   90.00
_cell.angle_beta   90.00
_cell.angle_gamma   90.00
#
_symmetry.space_group_name_H-M   'P 1'
#
loop_
_entity.id
_entity.type
_entity.pdbx_description
1 polymer ?
#
loop_
_entity_poly.entity_id
_entity_poly.type
_entity_poly.pdbx_seq_one_letter_code
_entity_poly.pdbx_strand_id
1 'polypeptide(L)'
;MYSLMDRKKPIASQYSLDKLETLVKRDIARIKGQLARMERVELDPVRASTIATYREMIDARETLLLQIREQSEQFNEKAVG
;
A
#
# COMPACT_ATOMS: atom_id res chain seq x y z
N MET A 1 -28.71 -29.29 -7.75
CA MET A 1 -27.30 -29.42 -7.33
C MET A 1 -26.91 -28.15 -6.58
N TYR A 2 -26.86 -28.21 -5.25
CA TYR A 2 -26.42 -27.07 -4.44
C TYR A 2 -24.89 -26.97 -4.55
N SER A 3 -24.41 -25.99 -5.31
CA SER A 3 -22.99 -25.65 -5.32
C SER A 3 -22.68 -24.98 -3.98
N LEU A 4 -22.02 -25.73 -3.11
CA LEU A 4 -21.43 -25.24 -1.87
C LEU A 4 -20.35 -24.21 -2.24
N MET A 5 -20.76 -22.96 -2.40
CA MET A 5 -19.84 -21.82 -2.39
C MET A 5 -19.12 -21.83 -1.04
N ASP A 6 -17.90 -22.38 -1.02
CA ASP A 6 -16.68 -21.85 -0.41
C ASP A 6 -16.86 -20.75 0.66
N ARG A 7 -17.61 -21.02 1.73
CA ARG A 7 -17.78 -20.12 2.89
C ARG A 7 -16.50 -19.95 3.74
N LYS A 8 -15.36 -20.49 3.30
CA LYS A 8 -14.06 -20.40 3.99
C LYS A 8 -13.23 -19.16 3.62
N LYS A 9 -13.70 -18.30 2.71
CA LYS A 9 -12.91 -17.18 2.16
C LYS A 9 -12.82 -15.86 2.95
N PRO A 10 -13.58 -15.56 4.03
CA PRO A 10 -13.49 -14.23 4.64
C PRO A 10 -12.14 -13.97 5.34
N ILE A 11 -11.69 -14.91 6.18
CA ILE A 11 -10.49 -14.72 7.03
C ILE A 11 -9.20 -14.73 6.22
N ALA A 12 -9.08 -15.63 5.23
CA ALA A 12 -7.89 -15.71 4.39
C ALA A 12 -7.72 -14.45 3.50
N SER A 13 -8.83 -13.85 3.07
CA SER A 13 -8.82 -12.62 2.27
C SER A 13 -8.45 -11.41 3.13
N GLN A 14 -8.99 -11.33 4.35
CA GLN A 14 -8.64 -10.28 5.31
C GLN A 14 -7.15 -10.33 5.70
N TYR A 15 -6.63 -11.51 6.05
CA TYR A 15 -5.20 -11.68 6.35
C TYR A 15 -4.29 -11.27 5.18
N SER A 16 -4.76 -11.51 3.95
CA SER A 16 -4.03 -11.09 2.75
C SER A 16 -4.02 -9.57 2.57
N LEU A 17 -5.12 -8.88 2.88
CA LEU A 17 -5.21 -7.42 2.88
C LEU A 17 -4.35 -6.79 3.98
N ASP A 18 -4.37 -7.34 5.20
CA ASP A 18 -3.54 -6.84 6.31
C ASP A 18 -2.04 -6.98 6.01
N LYS A 19 -1.66 -8.10 5.38
CA LYS A 19 -0.29 -8.33 4.91
C LYS A 19 0.08 -7.35 3.80
N LEU A 20 -0.81 -7.12 2.84
CA LEU A 20 -0.60 -6.16 1.76
C LEU A 20 -0.45 -4.73 2.32
N GLU A 21 -1.30 -4.32 3.26
CA GLU A 21 -1.20 -3.04 3.96
C GLU A 21 0.18 -2.88 4.62
N THR A 22 0.64 -3.92 5.33
CA THR A 22 1.96 -3.92 5.98
C THR A 22 3.10 -3.77 4.98
N LEU A 23 3.02 -4.45 3.83
CA LEU A 23 4.04 -4.35 2.78
C LEU A 23 4.07 -2.96 2.16
N VAL A 24 2.91 -2.37 1.87
CA VAL A 24 2.82 -1.01 1.31
C VAL A 24 3.36 0.03 2.30
N LYS A 25 3.03 -0.07 3.59
CA LYS A 25 3.58 0.81 4.63
C LYS A 25 5.12 0.73 4.69
N ARG A 26 5.68 -0.48 4.61
CA ARG A 26 7.14 -0.68 4.59
C ARG A 26 7.78 -0.10 3.34
N ASP A 27 7.13 -0.23 2.18
CA ASP A 27 7.62 0.35 0.93
C ASP A 27 7.64 1.88 0.99
N ILE A 28 6.57 2.52 1.46
CA ILE A 28 6.50 3.97 1.67
C ILE A 28 7.63 4.43 2.60
N ALA A 29 7.80 3.77 3.75
CA ALA A 29 8.85 4.12 4.70
C ALA A 29 10.26 4.00 4.09
N ARG A 30 10.50 2.96 3.29
CA ARG A 30 11.76 2.77 2.57
C ARG A 30 12.03 3.90 1.58
N ILE A 31 11.04 4.25 0.75
CA ILE A 31 11.18 5.31 -0.27
C ILE A 31 11.35 6.67 0.40
N LYS A 32 10.57 6.99 1.46
CA LYS A 32 10.77 8.20 2.27
C LYS A 32 12.18 8.28 2.86
N GLY A 33 12.71 7.15 3.33
CA GLY A 33 14.09 7.07 3.82
C GLY A 33 15.13 7.32 2.72
N GLN A 34 14.91 6.84 1.50
CA GLN A 34 15.78 7.12 0.34
C GLN A 34 15.71 8.60 -0.07
N LEU A 35 14.50 9.16 -0.15
CA LEU A 35 14.27 10.57 -0.45
C LEU A 35 15.00 11.48 0.54
N ALA A 36 14.83 11.24 1.85
CA ALA A 36 15.48 12.02 2.89
C ALA A 36 17.01 11.96 2.84
N ARG A 37 17.60 10.88 2.31
CA ARG A 37 19.05 10.81 2.08
C ARG A 37 19.47 11.61 0.86
N MET A 38 18.68 11.60 -0.22
CA MET A 38 18.99 12.35 -1.45
C MET A 38 18.85 13.86 -1.25
N GLU A 39 17.89 14.31 -0.45
CA GLU A 39 17.69 15.73 -0.14
C GLU A 39 18.83 16.35 0.71
N ARG A 40 19.69 15.54 1.33
CA ARG A 40 20.82 16.01 2.16
C ARG A 40 22.10 16.32 1.38
N VAL A 41 22.13 16.02 0.08
CA VAL A 41 23.34 16.11 -0.75
C VAL A 41 23.09 17.14 -1.87
N GLU A 42 24.12 17.88 -2.26
CA GLU A 42 24.05 19.01 -3.22
C GLU A 42 23.26 18.70 -4.51
N LEU A 43 22.26 19.52 -4.82
CA LEU A 43 21.31 19.23 -5.89
C LEU A 43 21.97 19.28 -7.28
N ASP A 44 21.85 18.19 -8.03
CA ASP A 44 22.18 18.12 -9.47
C ASP A 44 20.92 17.80 -10.28
N PRO A 45 20.88 18.06 -11.60
CA PRO A 45 19.67 17.83 -12.42
C PRO A 45 19.15 16.39 -12.39
N VAL A 46 20.04 15.39 -12.34
CA VAL A 46 19.65 13.97 -12.27
C VAL A 46 19.03 13.67 -10.92
N ARG A 47 19.60 14.23 -9.84
CA ARG A 47 19.07 14.11 -8.48
C ARG A 47 17.73 14.81 -8.33
N ALA A 48 17.56 16.00 -8.90
CA ALA A 48 16.28 16.71 -8.91
C ALA A 48 15.18 15.86 -9.57
N SER A 49 15.48 15.26 -10.73
CA SER A 49 14.57 14.32 -11.39
C SER A 49 14.26 13.09 -10.52
N THR A 50 15.28 12.50 -9.89
CA THR A 50 15.10 11.32 -9.03
C THR A 50 14.25 11.64 -7.79
N ILE A 51 14.46 12.82 -7.18
CA ILE A 51 13.66 13.32 -6.06
C ILE A 51 12.19 13.48 -6.47
N ALA A 52 11.93 14.05 -7.66
CA ALA A 52 10.57 14.16 -8.19
C ALA A 52 9.93 12.78 -8.36
N THR A 53 10.63 11.82 -8.96
CA THR A 53 10.14 10.45 -9.10
C THR A 53 9.84 9.79 -7.75
N TYR A 54 10.69 9.97 -6.73
CA TYR A 54 10.42 9.42 -5.40
C TYR A 54 9.17 10.03 -4.75
N ARG A 55 8.91 11.32 -4.95
CA ARG A 55 7.68 11.96 -4.47
C ARG A 55 6.45 11.38 -5.17
N GLU A 56 6.46 11.28 -6.50
CA GLU A 56 5.37 10.65 -7.26
C GLU A 56 5.13 9.19 -6.84
N MET A 57 6.21 8.43 -6.59
CA MET A 57 6.09 7.07 -6.08
C MET A 57 5.44 7.04 -4.70
N ILE A 58 5.85 7.92 -3.77
CA ILE A 58 5.24 8.00 -2.44
C ILE A 58 3.73 8.28 -2.55
N ASP A 59 3.33 9.27 -3.34
CA ASP A 59 1.92 9.66 -3.52
C ASP A 59 1.09 8.50 -4.09
N ALA A 60 1.63 7.79 -5.08
CA ALA A 60 0.98 6.61 -5.65
C ALA A 60 0.81 5.49 -4.61
N ARG A 61 1.81 5.26 -3.74
CA ARG A 61 1.72 4.22 -2.70
C ARG A 61 0.79 4.62 -1.56
N GLU A 62 0.73 5.91 -1.21
CA GLU A 62 -0.24 6.42 -0.23
C GLU A 62 -1.67 6.29 -0.75
N THR A 63 -1.91 6.55 -2.03
CA THR A 63 -3.20 6.29 -2.70
C THR A 63 -3.56 4.81 -2.66
N LEU A 64 -2.62 3.91 -2.99
CA LEU A 64 -2.83 2.47 -2.90
C LEU A 64 -3.15 2.02 -1.46
N LEU A 65 -2.49 2.60 -0.46
CA LEU A 65 -2.73 2.31 0.95
C LEU A 65 -4.17 2.67 1.37
N LEU A 66 -4.69 3.80 0.89
CA LEU A 66 -6.08 4.19 1.13
C LEU A 66 -7.05 3.18 0.52
N GLN A 67 -6.84 2.77 -0.73
CA GLN A 67 -7.66 1.77 -1.41
C GLN A 67 -7.67 0.42 -0.68
N ILE A 68 -6.53 -0.02 -0.16
CA ILE A 68 -6.44 -1.27 0.62
C ILE A 68 -7.26 -1.17 1.90
N ARG A 69 -7.23 -0.02 2.59
CA ARG A 69 -8.00 0.21 3.81
C ARG A 69 -9.50 0.24 3.53
N GLU A 70 -9.93 0.94 2.49
CA GLU A 70 -11.34 0.96 2.06
C GLU A 70 -11.84 -0.45 1.72
N GLN A 71 -11.02 -1.25 1.03
CA GLN A 71 -11.37 -2.65 0.75
C GLN A 71 -11.46 -3.49 2.03
N SER A 72 -10.53 -3.31 2.96
CA SER A 72 -10.52 -3.99 4.26
C SER A 72 -11.78 -3.67 5.06
N GLU A 73 -12.20 -2.40 5.11
CA GLU A 73 -13.45 -1.98 5.75
C GLU A 73 -14.67 -2.62 5.09
N GLN A 74 -14.76 -2.61 3.77
CA GLN A 74 -15.85 -3.27 3.03
C GLN A 74 -15.91 -4.79 3.26
N PHE A 75 -14.76 -5.46 3.43
CA PHE A 75 -14.71 -6.88 3.78
C PHE A 75 -15.27 -7.14 5.19
N ASN A 76 -14.93 -6.27 6.15
CA ASN A 76 -15.42 -6.37 7.52
C ASN A 76 -16.94 -6.11 7.60
N GLU A 77 -17.46 -5.11 6.88
CA GLU A 77 -18.90 -4.82 6.83
C GLU A 77 -19.71 -6.00 6.25
N LYS A 78 -19.20 -6.65 5.19
CA LYS A 78 -19.86 -7.81 4.55
C LYS A 78 -19.77 -9.11 5.36
N ALA A 79 -18.85 -9.21 6.33
CA ALA A 79 -18.70 -10.38 7.17
C ALA A 79 -19.65 -10.41 8.38
N VAL A 80 -20.20 -9.25 8.76
CA VAL A 80 -21.11 -9.08 9.90
C VAL A 80 -22.59 -9.00 9.47
N GLY A 81 -22.86 -8.84 8.16
CA GLY A 81 -24.19 -8.77 7.55
C GLY A 81 -24.82 -10.10 7.17
#